data_AF-A0A0E0Q922-F1
#
_entry.id   AF-A0A0E0Q922-F1
#
_cell.length_a   1.000
_cell.length_b   1.000
_cell.length_c   1.000
_cell.angle_alpha   90.00
_cell.angle_beta   90.00
_cell.angle_gamma   90.00
#
_symmetry.space_group_name_H-M   'P 1'
#
loop_
_entity.id
_entity.type
_entity.pdbx_description
1 polymer ?
#
loop_
_entity_poly.entity_id
_entity_poly.type
_entity_poly.pdbx_seq_one_letter_code
_entity_poly.pdbx_strand_id
1 'polypeptide(L)'
;MAIAFVVALLVALLTPLAVHLAGRARRALPRRRNLPPGSLGLPLIGQSLALLRAMRAQHRRAMAAGQDRQVRPRVEAVAVRRADSAPRRAGGEQGGVPPAPAPKQPRSLATILGRMNILEAGARRRVDAVPQAGDAAAVRGKDRRRGEVRRHLADRWAGCRTVTVLPLTKTLTFDIIATLLFGLEPGAIREQLADAFAGMLEGTRSVPVDLICRSPRSATASGRSSATARRLLEATVS
;
A
#
# COMPACT_ATOMS: atom_id res chain seq x y z
N MET A 1 -4.65 -50.01 -25.19
CA MET A 1 -5.63 -49.11 -24.53
C MET A 1 -4.96 -47.98 -23.76
N ALA A 2 -4.14 -48.24 -22.73
CA ALA A 2 -3.53 -47.19 -21.90
C ALA A 2 -2.68 -46.15 -22.69
N ILE A 3 -1.88 -46.60 -23.66
CA ILE A 3 -1.04 -45.71 -24.48
C ILE A 3 -1.89 -44.71 -25.28
N ALA A 4 -3.03 -45.15 -25.84
CA ALA A 4 -3.93 -44.29 -26.60
C ALA A 4 -4.57 -43.20 -25.70
N PHE A 5 -4.93 -43.55 -24.46
CA PHE A 5 -5.43 -42.57 -23.48
C PHE A 5 -4.36 -41.55 -23.09
N VAL A 6 -3.11 -41.98 -22.87
CA VAL A 6 -2.01 -41.07 -22.54
C VAL A 6 -1.72 -40.10 -23.69
N VAL A 7 -1.72 -40.61 -24.93
CA VAL A 7 -1.54 -39.77 -26.13
C VAL A 7 -2.71 -38.79 -26.29
N ALA A 8 -3.95 -39.22 -26.10
CA ALA A 8 -5.12 -38.34 -26.14
C ALA A 8 -5.06 -37.23 -25.07
N LEU A 9 -4.62 -37.56 -23.86
CA LEU A 9 -4.47 -36.60 -22.77
C LEU A 9 -3.36 -35.57 -23.05
N LEU A 10 -2.23 -36.03 -23.60
CA LEU A 10 -1.12 -35.16 -24.03
C LEU A 10 -1.56 -34.21 -25.14
N VAL A 11 -2.27 -34.71 -26.16
CA VAL A 11 -2.80 -33.87 -27.24
C VAL A 11 -3.80 -32.85 -26.70
N ALA A 12 -4.71 -33.25 -25.81
CA ALA A 12 -5.68 -32.36 -25.18
C ALA A 12 -5.05 -31.27 -24.28
N LEU A 13 -3.88 -31.53 -23.69
CA LEU A 13 -3.15 -30.55 -22.89
C LEU A 13 -2.24 -29.65 -23.74
N LEU A 14 -1.60 -30.20 -24.77
CA LEU A 14 -0.64 -29.48 -25.62
C LEU A 14 -1.32 -28.59 -26.66
N THR A 15 -2.51 -28.96 -27.16
CA THR A 15 -3.26 -28.12 -28.11
C THR A 15 -3.68 -26.75 -27.56
N PRO A 16 -4.31 -26.62 -26.36
CA PRO A 16 -4.63 -25.31 -25.80
C PRO A 16 -3.36 -24.53 -25.42
N LEU A 17 -2.29 -25.21 -25.01
CA LEU A 17 -1.00 -24.57 -24.72
C LEU A 17 -0.36 -23.99 -25.99
N ALA A 18 -0.36 -24.75 -27.08
CA ALA A 18 0.14 -24.32 -28.38
C ALA A 18 -0.69 -23.17 -28.96
N VAL A 19 -2.03 -23.23 -28.86
CA VAL A 19 -2.92 -22.13 -29.26
C VAL A 19 -2.71 -20.90 -28.39
N HIS A 20 -2.48 -21.05 -27.09
CA HIS A 20 -2.18 -19.95 -26.18
C HIS A 20 -0.84 -19.28 -26.52
N LEU A 21 0.21 -20.06 -26.81
CA LEU A 21 1.53 -19.56 -27.21
C LEU A 21 1.52 -18.95 -28.62
N ALA A 22 0.80 -19.55 -29.58
CA ALA A 22 0.62 -19.00 -30.92
C ALA A 22 -0.24 -17.71 -30.90
N GLY A 23 -1.27 -17.68 -30.06
CA GLY A 23 -2.04 -16.46 -29.79
C GLY A 23 -1.19 -15.37 -29.12
N ARG A 24 -0.17 -15.74 -28.33
CA ARG A 24 0.82 -14.80 -27.77
C ARG A 24 1.74 -14.21 -28.85
N ALA A 25 2.15 -15.02 -29.83
CA ALA A 25 2.96 -14.57 -30.96
C ALA A 25 2.18 -13.68 -31.94
N ARG A 26 0.89 -13.99 -32.18
CA ARG A 26 0.01 -13.24 -33.08
C ARG A 26 -0.62 -12.00 -32.44
N ARG A 27 -0.67 -11.91 -31.11
CA ARG A 27 -0.97 -10.67 -30.37
C ARG A 27 0.29 -9.80 -30.23
N ALA A 28 1.12 -9.73 -31.28
CA ALA A 28 1.91 -8.53 -31.50
C ALA A 28 0.89 -7.41 -31.72
N LEU A 29 0.53 -6.72 -30.62
CA LEU A 29 -0.38 -5.58 -30.66
C LEU A 29 0.04 -4.65 -31.81
N PRO A 30 -0.90 -4.02 -32.52
CA PRO A 30 -0.57 -2.95 -33.45
C PRO A 30 0.37 -1.99 -32.71
N ARG A 31 1.55 -1.77 -33.29
CA ARG A 31 2.65 -0.99 -32.72
C ARG A 31 2.13 0.43 -32.48
N ARG A 32 1.51 0.69 -31.32
CA ARG A 32 1.14 2.05 -30.92
C ARG A 32 2.45 2.82 -30.80
N ARG A 33 2.60 3.83 -31.64
CA ARG A 33 3.89 4.36 -32.09
C ARG A 33 4.74 5.03 -31.00
N ASN A 34 4.27 5.18 -29.75
CA ASN A 34 4.96 5.92 -28.69
C ASN A 34 4.86 5.28 -27.29
N LEU A 35 4.77 3.95 -27.16
CA LEU A 35 4.88 3.32 -25.84
C LEU A 35 6.37 3.17 -25.45
N PRO A 36 6.74 3.44 -24.19
CA PRO A 36 8.09 3.16 -23.72
C PRO A 36 8.38 1.66 -23.91
N PRO A 37 9.60 1.28 -24.31
CA PRO A 37 9.98 -0.11 -24.47
C PRO A 37 9.77 -0.84 -23.14
N GLY A 38 9.14 -2.02 -23.17
CA GLY A 38 8.87 -2.78 -21.96
C GLY A 38 8.14 -4.11 -22.24
N SER A 39 8.36 -5.09 -21.37
CA SER A 39 7.67 -6.39 -21.43
C SER A 39 6.39 -6.36 -20.59
N LEU A 40 5.31 -6.93 -21.13
CA LEU A 40 4.03 -7.07 -20.43
C LEU A 40 4.05 -8.17 -19.34
N GLY A 41 5.10 -8.99 -19.27
CA GLY A 41 5.23 -10.07 -18.29
C GLY A 41 4.29 -11.26 -18.56
N LEU A 42 3.90 -11.97 -17.49
CA LEU A 42 2.96 -13.10 -17.55
C LEU A 42 1.52 -12.62 -17.74
N PRO A 43 0.64 -13.39 -18.43
CA PRO A 43 -0.78 -13.05 -18.47
C PRO A 43 -1.36 -12.97 -17.05
N LEU A 44 -2.33 -12.08 -16.84
CA LEU A 44 -3.00 -11.80 -15.55
C LEU A 44 -2.15 -11.07 -14.48
N ILE A 45 -0.92 -11.52 -14.24
CA ILE A 45 -0.05 -11.02 -13.14
C ILE A 45 0.94 -9.95 -13.62
N GLY A 46 1.34 -10.01 -14.89
CA GLY A 46 2.38 -9.16 -15.47
C GLY A 46 3.73 -9.37 -14.80
N GLN A 47 4.40 -8.26 -14.46
CA GLN A 47 5.67 -8.24 -13.72
C GLN A 47 5.49 -7.99 -12.21
N SER A 48 4.25 -8.02 -11.69
CA SER A 48 3.93 -7.62 -10.30
C SER A 48 4.69 -8.45 -9.26
N LEU A 49 4.83 -9.77 -9.46
CA LEU A 49 5.61 -10.63 -8.56
C LEU A 49 7.11 -10.35 -8.61
N ALA A 50 7.65 -10.06 -9.80
CA ALA A 50 9.05 -9.71 -9.96
C ALA A 50 9.36 -8.38 -9.28
N LEU A 51 8.48 -7.38 -9.43
CA LEU A 51 8.55 -6.11 -8.74
C LEU A 51 8.53 -6.30 -7.20
N LEU A 52 7.55 -7.04 -6.67
CA LEU A 52 7.44 -7.28 -5.24
C LEU A 52 8.68 -8.01 -4.67
N ARG A 53 9.22 -8.97 -5.41
CA ARG A 53 10.47 -9.65 -5.04
C ARG A 53 11.65 -8.69 -5.02
N ALA A 54 11.80 -7.85 -6.03
CA ALA A 54 12.86 -6.85 -6.10
C ALA A 54 12.78 -5.85 -4.93
N MET A 55 11.59 -5.34 -4.63
CA MET A 55 11.35 -4.45 -3.48
C MET A 55 11.73 -5.11 -2.15
N ARG A 56 11.33 -6.37 -1.93
CA ARG A 56 11.68 -7.11 -0.70
C ARG A 56 13.17 -7.40 -0.60
N ALA A 57 13.81 -7.81 -1.69
CA ALA A 57 15.23 -8.07 -1.72
C ALA A 57 16.04 -6.80 -1.43
N GLN A 58 15.63 -5.65 -2.00
CA GLN A 58 16.23 -4.36 -1.71
C GLN A 58 16.06 -3.97 -0.23
N HIS A 59 14.85 -4.11 0.32
CA HIS A 59 14.61 -3.80 1.73
C HIS A 59 15.49 -4.64 2.67
N ARG A 60 15.59 -5.96 2.41
CA ARG A 60 16.48 -6.85 3.18
C ARG A 60 17.95 -6.43 3.09
N ARG A 61 18.41 -6.04 1.90
CA ARG A 61 19.78 -5.55 1.70
C ARG A 61 20.04 -4.25 2.46
N ALA A 62 19.12 -3.30 2.40
CA ALA A 62 19.24 -2.03 3.13
C ALA A 62 19.32 -2.25 4.65
N MET A 63 18.50 -3.16 5.18
CA MET A 63 18.54 -3.54 6.60
C MET A 63 19.87 -4.23 6.97
N ALA A 64 20.34 -5.16 6.13
CA ALA A 64 21.61 -5.86 6.35
C ALA A 64 22.83 -4.93 6.27
N ALA A 65 22.75 -3.88 5.43
CA ALA A 65 23.80 -2.88 5.29
C ALA A 65 23.75 -1.77 6.37
N GLY A 66 22.81 -1.82 7.32
CA GLY A 66 22.64 -0.78 8.34
C GLY A 66 22.31 0.60 7.76
N GLN A 67 21.77 0.68 6.54
CA GLN A 67 21.50 1.94 5.86
C GLN A 67 20.08 2.45 6.17
N ASP A 68 19.99 3.54 6.93
CA ASP A 68 18.74 4.20 7.34
C ASP A 68 18.22 5.25 6.33
N ARG A 69 18.75 5.29 5.10
CA ARG A 69 18.35 6.27 4.08
C ARG A 69 17.32 5.72 3.10
N GLN A 70 16.45 6.62 2.62
CA GLN A 70 15.50 6.44 1.51
C GLN A 70 16.21 5.84 0.27
N VAL A 71 16.30 4.51 0.21
CA VAL A 71 16.78 3.81 -0.99
C VAL A 71 15.68 3.91 -2.04
N ARG A 72 15.83 4.81 -3.01
CA ARG A 72 14.91 4.90 -4.14
C ARG A 72 15.00 3.59 -4.93
N PRO A 73 13.89 2.83 -5.08
CA PRO A 73 13.90 1.63 -5.87
C PRO A 73 14.32 1.95 -7.30
N ARG A 74 15.43 1.38 -7.76
CA ARG A 74 15.83 1.42 -9.18
C ARG A 74 15.01 0.35 -9.90
N VAL A 75 13.73 0.64 -10.10
CA VAL A 75 12.85 -0.19 -10.93
C VAL A 75 12.92 0.40 -12.33
N GLU A 76 13.70 -0.23 -13.21
CA GLU A 76 13.60 0.00 -14.65
C GLU A 76 12.19 -0.41 -15.07
N ALA A 77 11.35 0.61 -15.30
CA ALA A 77 10.05 0.58 -15.94
C ALA A 77 9.29 -0.77 -15.85
N VAL A 78 8.64 -1.02 -14.71
CA VAL A 78 7.40 -1.81 -14.78
C VAL A 78 6.45 -0.98 -15.62
N ALA A 79 5.87 -1.58 -16.67
CA ALA A 79 4.90 -0.95 -17.54
C ALA A 79 3.65 -0.53 -16.74
N VAL A 80 3.75 0.59 -16.04
CA VAL A 80 2.61 1.37 -15.59
C VAL A 80 1.97 1.83 -16.89
N ARG A 81 0.78 1.31 -17.20
CA ARG A 81 -0.04 1.81 -18.29
C ARG A 81 -0.29 3.29 -18.00
N ARG A 82 0.57 4.18 -18.54
CA ARG A 82 0.21 5.58 -18.72
C ARG A 82 -1.01 5.54 -19.62
N ALA A 83 -2.16 5.90 -19.07
CA ALA A 83 -3.25 6.38 -19.89
C ALA A 83 -2.73 7.64 -20.58
N ASP A 84 -2.46 7.49 -21.88
CA ASP A 84 -2.27 8.51 -22.89
C ASP A 84 -1.52 9.79 -22.44
N SER A 85 -0.20 9.75 -22.50
CA SER A 85 0.58 10.98 -22.65
C SER A 85 0.78 11.25 -24.15
N ALA A 86 0.03 12.24 -24.66
CA ALA A 86 0.26 12.92 -25.92
C ALA A 86 1.74 13.36 -26.07
N PRO A 87 2.26 13.53 -27.31
CA PRO A 87 3.67 13.80 -27.54
C PRO A 87 4.05 15.16 -26.95
N ARG A 88 5.16 15.21 -26.21
CA ARG A 88 5.80 16.45 -25.77
C ARG A 88 6.42 17.10 -27.02
N ARG A 89 5.71 18.03 -27.65
CA ARG A 89 6.27 18.88 -28.71
C ARG A 89 7.15 19.95 -28.05
N ALA A 90 8.41 20.02 -28.46
CA ALA A 90 9.30 21.10 -28.09
C ALA A 90 8.93 22.34 -28.92
N GLY A 91 8.77 23.48 -28.24
CA GLY A 91 8.59 24.79 -28.86
C GLY A 91 7.15 25.15 -29.20
N GLY A 92 6.67 26.27 -28.67
CA GLY A 92 5.39 26.89 -29.02
C GLY A 92 4.41 26.94 -27.86
N GLU A 93 4.05 28.16 -27.47
CA GLU A 93 3.17 28.49 -26.36
C GLU A 93 1.73 27.97 -26.55
N GLN A 94 1.02 27.87 -25.43
CA GLN A 94 -0.45 27.73 -25.28
C GLN A 94 -1.06 26.39 -25.73
N GLY A 95 -1.12 25.46 -24.78
CA GLY A 95 -2.00 24.29 -24.81
C GLY A 95 -1.98 23.65 -23.43
N GLY A 96 -3.09 23.76 -22.70
CA GLY A 96 -3.20 23.39 -21.29
C GLY A 96 -2.53 22.05 -20.98
N VAL A 97 -1.65 22.04 -19.98
CA VAL A 97 -1.09 20.80 -19.44
C VAL A 97 -2.28 19.90 -19.09
N PRO A 98 -2.42 18.71 -19.73
CA PRO A 98 -3.48 17.80 -19.34
C PRO A 98 -3.31 17.50 -17.85
N PRO A 99 -4.40 17.54 -17.06
CA PRO A 99 -4.31 17.40 -15.61
C PRO A 99 -3.55 16.11 -15.29
N ALA A 100 -2.56 16.22 -14.41
CA ALA A 100 -1.78 15.07 -13.97
C ALA A 100 -2.74 13.95 -13.52
N PRO A 101 -2.48 12.68 -13.88
CA PRO A 101 -3.37 11.58 -13.53
C PRO A 101 -3.61 11.56 -12.02
N ALA A 102 -4.88 11.48 -11.65
CA ALA A 102 -5.29 11.45 -10.25
C ALA A 102 -4.60 10.30 -9.50
N PRO A 103 -4.05 10.53 -8.29
CA PRO A 103 -3.52 9.45 -7.47
C PRO A 103 -4.64 8.42 -7.21
N LYS A 104 -4.31 7.15 -7.44
CA LYS A 104 -5.26 6.03 -7.33
C LYS A 104 -4.56 4.84 -6.70
N GLN A 105 -5.12 4.31 -5.63
CA GLN A 105 -4.54 3.19 -4.90
C GLN A 105 -5.06 1.85 -5.42
N PRO A 106 -4.36 0.75 -5.13
CA PRO A 106 -4.91 -0.60 -5.28
C PRO A 106 -6.23 -0.72 -4.50
N ARG A 107 -7.19 -1.48 -5.05
CA ARG A 107 -8.49 -1.68 -4.41
C ARG A 107 -8.39 -2.22 -2.98
N SER A 108 -7.40 -3.08 -2.69
CA SER A 108 -7.16 -3.59 -1.34
C SER A 108 -6.87 -2.47 -0.33
N LEU A 109 -6.02 -1.51 -0.70
CA LEU A 109 -5.68 -0.39 0.18
C LEU A 109 -6.87 0.54 0.39
N ALA A 110 -7.64 0.83 -0.67
CA ALA A 110 -8.86 1.63 -0.58
C ALA A 110 -9.97 0.93 0.24
N THR A 111 -10.04 -0.40 0.24
CA THR A 111 -10.98 -1.14 1.10
C THR A 111 -10.58 -1.05 2.56
N ILE A 112 -9.29 -1.16 2.87
CA ILE A 112 -8.75 -1.16 4.24
C ILE A 112 -8.80 0.24 4.86
N LEU A 113 -8.27 1.24 4.14
CA LEU A 113 -8.21 2.64 4.62
C LEU A 113 -9.52 3.41 4.40
N GLY A 114 -10.45 2.85 3.63
CA GLY A 114 -11.67 3.52 3.21
C GLY A 114 -11.50 4.30 1.90
N ARG A 115 -12.62 4.49 1.19
CA ARG A 115 -12.65 5.19 -0.11
C ARG A 115 -12.36 6.68 -0.02
N MET A 116 -12.54 7.26 1.17
CA MET A 116 -12.28 8.68 1.45
C MET A 116 -10.95 8.90 2.18
N ASN A 117 -9.89 8.21 1.74
CA ASN A 117 -8.54 8.44 2.28
C ASN A 117 -7.77 9.48 1.44
N ILE A 118 -6.85 10.23 2.06
CA ILE A 118 -6.10 11.33 1.42
C ILE A 118 -5.24 10.87 0.23
N LEU A 119 -4.94 9.57 0.12
CA LEU A 119 -4.18 9.01 -1.00
C LEU A 119 -5.05 8.85 -2.26
N GLU A 120 -6.37 9.03 -2.15
CA GLU A 120 -7.33 9.10 -3.26
C GLU A 120 -7.67 10.57 -3.56
N ALA A 121 -7.71 10.92 -4.85
CA ALA A 121 -7.86 12.32 -5.28
C ALA A 121 -9.14 13.02 -4.77
N GLY A 122 -10.24 12.27 -4.60
CA GLY A 122 -11.53 12.83 -4.18
C GLY A 122 -11.56 13.32 -2.73
N ALA A 123 -10.87 12.63 -1.82
CA ALA A 123 -10.81 13.03 -0.41
C ALA A 123 -9.74 14.09 -0.16
N ARG A 124 -8.64 14.07 -0.91
CA ARG A 124 -7.60 15.11 -0.81
C ARG A 124 -8.17 16.51 -1.02
N ARG A 125 -9.01 16.70 -2.05
CA ARG A 125 -9.68 17.99 -2.31
C ARG A 125 -10.57 18.46 -1.15
N ARG A 126 -11.14 17.54 -0.38
CA ARG A 126 -11.97 17.87 0.78
C ARG A 126 -11.13 18.29 1.97
N VAL A 127 -10.00 17.62 2.20
CA VAL A 127 -9.06 17.98 3.26
C VAL A 127 -8.38 19.32 2.96
N ASP A 128 -8.00 19.56 1.71
CA ASP A 128 -7.42 20.84 1.28
C ASP A 128 -8.41 22.01 1.44
N ALA A 129 -9.71 21.73 1.50
CA ALA A 129 -10.75 22.73 1.76
C ALA A 129 -11.02 22.98 3.26
N VAL A 130 -10.41 22.20 4.17
CA VAL A 130 -10.56 22.42 5.63
C VAL A 130 -9.57 23.52 6.06
N PRO A 131 -10.03 24.60 6.72
CA PRO A 131 -9.14 25.62 7.24
C PRO A 131 -8.19 25.03 8.28
N GLN A 132 -6.90 25.38 8.18
CA GLN A 132 -5.90 24.88 9.12
C GLN A 132 -6.13 25.45 10.52
N ALA A 133 -5.91 24.63 11.54
CA ALA A 133 -6.08 25.04 12.93
C ALA A 133 -5.07 26.15 13.29
N GLY A 134 -5.54 27.19 13.98
CA GLY A 134 -4.71 28.33 14.40
C GLY A 134 -3.68 27.98 15.47
N ASP A 135 -2.78 28.93 15.75
CA ASP A 135 -1.58 28.72 16.58
C ASP A 135 -1.84 28.15 17.97
N ALA A 136 -2.94 28.54 18.63
CA ALA A 136 -3.30 28.02 19.96
C ALA A 136 -3.58 26.51 19.98
N ALA A 137 -4.14 25.96 18.90
CA ALA A 137 -4.34 24.52 18.75
C ALA A 137 -3.01 23.79 18.47
N ALA A 138 -2.13 24.42 17.68
CA ALA A 138 -0.80 23.88 17.40
C ALA A 138 0.08 23.81 18.67
N VAL A 139 0.04 24.83 19.53
CA VAL A 139 0.75 24.85 20.82
C VAL A 139 0.25 23.73 21.74
N ARG A 140 -1.08 23.60 21.92
CA ARG A 140 -1.67 22.50 22.71
C ARG A 140 -1.25 21.11 22.19
N GLY A 141 -1.19 20.94 20.87
CA GLY A 141 -0.71 19.69 20.27
C GLY A 141 0.76 19.39 20.57
N LYS A 142 1.61 20.42 20.62
CA LYS A 142 3.04 20.26 20.98
C LYS A 142 3.21 19.79 22.42
N ASP A 143 2.45 20.36 23.36
CA ASP A 143 2.55 20.01 24.77
C ASP A 143 2.03 18.60 25.04
N ARG A 144 0.88 18.23 24.47
CA ARG A 144 0.36 16.85 24.54
C ARG A 144 1.36 15.83 24.00
N ARG A 145 1.97 16.12 22.84
CA ARG A 145 3.01 15.25 22.27
C ARG A 145 4.20 15.08 23.20
N ARG A 146 4.69 16.17 23.82
CA ARG A 146 5.80 16.12 24.79
C ARG A 146 5.43 15.31 26.03
N GLY A 147 4.19 15.45 26.51
CA GLY A 147 3.64 14.64 27.60
C GLY A 147 3.71 13.15 27.28
N GLU A 148 3.25 12.74 26.10
CA GLU A 148 3.26 11.32 25.71
C GLU A 148 4.67 10.75 25.59
N VAL A 149 5.61 11.51 25.01
CA VAL A 149 7.01 11.09 24.92
C VAL A 149 7.62 10.90 26.32
N ARG A 150 7.36 11.83 27.25
CA ARG A 150 7.85 11.72 28.63
C ARG A 150 7.29 10.51 29.35
N ARG A 151 5.97 10.28 29.26
CA ARG A 151 5.29 9.10 29.84
C ARG A 151 5.90 7.81 29.28
N HIS A 152 5.99 7.70 27.95
CA HIS A 152 6.51 6.50 27.30
C HIS A 152 7.96 6.17 27.69
N LEU A 153 8.83 7.18 27.80
CA LEU A 153 10.20 6.98 28.27
C LEU A 153 10.24 6.54 29.74
N ALA A 154 9.45 7.18 30.61
CA ALA A 154 9.38 6.82 32.02
C ALA A 154 8.87 5.39 32.22
N ASP A 155 7.82 4.99 31.51
CA ASP A 155 7.16 3.70 31.74
C ASP A 155 7.88 2.52 31.07
N ARG A 156 8.50 2.74 29.90
CA ARG A 156 9.02 1.65 29.05
C ARG A 156 10.54 1.61 28.96
N TRP A 157 11.25 2.69 29.31
CA TRP A 157 12.71 2.78 29.16
C TRP A 157 13.43 2.88 30.50
N ALA A 158 12.78 3.40 31.55
CA ALA A 158 13.42 3.55 32.86
C ALA A 158 13.85 2.19 33.42
N GLY A 159 15.12 2.11 33.84
CA GLY A 159 15.70 0.89 34.43
C GLY A 159 16.18 -0.16 33.42
N CYS A 160 15.97 0.03 32.11
CA CYS A 160 16.45 -0.90 31.09
C CYS A 160 17.87 -0.56 30.63
N ARG A 161 18.82 -1.50 30.77
CA ARG A 161 20.20 -1.35 30.24
C ARG A 161 20.28 -1.44 28.71
N THR A 162 19.40 -2.24 28.10
CA THR A 162 19.34 -2.47 26.66
C THR A 162 17.89 -2.46 26.23
N VAL A 163 17.57 -1.69 25.18
CA VAL A 163 16.19 -1.47 24.73
C VAL A 163 16.09 -1.68 23.24
N THR A 164 15.10 -2.47 22.80
CA THR A 164 14.78 -2.60 21.38
C THR A 164 13.93 -1.41 20.94
N VAL A 165 14.55 -0.45 20.25
CA VAL A 165 13.93 0.85 19.94
C VAL A 165 12.72 0.73 19.02
N LEU A 166 12.81 -0.07 17.94
CA LEU A 166 11.77 -0.16 16.90
C LEU A 166 10.34 -0.46 17.43
N PRO A 167 10.09 -1.50 18.25
CA PRO A 167 8.75 -1.75 18.77
C PRO A 167 8.26 -0.61 19.67
N LEU A 168 9.12 -0.05 20.51
CA LEU A 168 8.76 1.05 21.41
C LEU A 168 8.42 2.33 20.65
N THR A 169 9.22 2.69 19.65
CA THR A 169 8.92 3.84 18.79
C THR A 169 7.61 3.67 18.02
N LYS A 170 7.26 2.45 17.59
CA LYS A 170 5.97 2.18 16.96
C LYS A 170 4.81 2.42 17.93
N THR A 171 4.91 1.93 19.16
CA THR A 171 3.91 2.16 20.21
C THR A 171 3.79 3.65 20.52
N LEU A 172 4.91 4.34 20.74
CA LEU A 172 4.93 5.80 21.00
C LEU A 172 4.29 6.60 19.86
N THR A 173 4.58 6.26 18.61
CA THR A 173 4.00 6.96 17.46
C THR A 173 2.49 6.80 17.42
N PHE A 174 2.00 5.58 17.70
CA PHE A 174 0.58 5.32 17.79
C PHE A 174 -0.07 6.10 18.93
N ASP A 175 0.53 6.08 20.13
CA ASP A 175 0.01 6.78 21.30
C ASP A 175 -0.10 8.29 21.05
N ILE A 176 0.94 8.90 20.45
CA ILE A 176 0.92 10.31 20.04
C ILE A 176 -0.23 10.57 19.07
N ILE A 177 -0.42 9.72 18.07
CA ILE A 177 -1.50 9.89 17.09
C ILE A 177 -2.87 9.76 17.77
N ALA A 178 -3.04 8.78 18.66
CA ALA A 178 -4.29 8.55 19.37
C ALA A 178 -4.67 9.75 20.25
N THR A 179 -3.71 10.33 20.95
CA THR A 179 -3.92 11.51 21.80
C THR A 179 -4.14 12.79 20.98
N LEU A 180 -3.45 12.95 19.85
CA LEU A 180 -3.57 14.18 19.03
C LEU A 180 -4.79 14.19 18.11
N LEU A 181 -5.11 13.07 17.48
CA LEU A 181 -6.21 13.01 16.50
C LEU A 181 -7.55 12.63 17.13
N PHE A 182 -7.54 11.78 18.16
CA PHE A 182 -8.77 11.24 18.75
C PHE A 182 -8.96 11.69 20.21
N GLY A 183 -8.00 12.41 20.79
CA GLY A 183 -8.07 12.81 22.20
C GLY A 183 -8.03 11.64 23.18
N LEU A 184 -7.56 10.48 22.75
CA LEU A 184 -7.56 9.26 23.55
C LEU A 184 -6.40 9.25 24.55
N GLU A 185 -6.74 9.19 25.84
CA GLU A 185 -5.82 8.96 26.94
C GLU A 185 -5.48 7.46 27.08
N PRO A 186 -4.43 7.10 27.83
CA PRO A 186 -4.08 5.70 28.11
C PRO A 186 -5.26 4.93 28.72
N GLY A 187 -5.56 3.76 28.16
CA GLY A 187 -6.61 2.87 28.65
C GLY A 187 -7.02 1.81 27.64
N ALA A 188 -7.99 0.98 28.04
CA ALA A 188 -8.43 -0.19 27.28
C ALA A 188 -8.89 0.14 25.86
N ILE A 189 -9.57 1.27 25.65
CA ILE A 189 -10.04 1.69 24.32
C ILE A 189 -8.84 1.98 23.39
N ARG A 190 -7.81 2.66 23.91
CA ARG A 190 -6.60 2.98 23.13
C ARG A 190 -5.83 1.71 22.76
N GLU A 191 -5.75 0.74 23.68
CA GLU A 191 -5.12 -0.56 23.42
C GLU A 191 -5.88 -1.37 22.36
N GLN A 192 -7.20 -1.46 22.47
CA GLN A 192 -8.03 -2.14 21.46
C GLN A 192 -7.92 -1.46 20.09
N LEU A 193 -7.83 -0.13 20.05
CA LEU A 193 -7.58 0.60 18.81
C LEU A 193 -6.19 0.30 18.24
N ALA A 194 -5.16 0.17 19.09
CA ALA A 194 -3.80 -0.20 18.67
C ALA A 194 -3.78 -1.59 18.03
N ASP A 195 -4.46 -2.57 18.62
CA ASP A 195 -4.57 -3.93 18.11
C ASP A 195 -5.32 -3.98 16.78
N ALA A 196 -6.44 -3.26 16.70
CA ALA A 196 -7.19 -3.10 15.45
C ALA A 196 -6.34 -2.43 14.37
N PHE A 197 -5.56 -1.40 14.71
CA PHE A 197 -4.67 -0.72 13.78
C PHE A 197 -3.53 -1.63 13.30
N ALA A 198 -2.95 -2.43 14.18
CA ALA A 198 -1.92 -3.41 13.82
C ALA A 198 -2.46 -4.47 12.85
N GLY A 199 -3.65 -5.03 13.12
CA GLY A 199 -4.31 -5.98 12.23
C GLY A 199 -4.65 -5.38 10.85
N MET A 200 -5.02 -4.11 10.81
CA MET A 200 -5.27 -3.37 9.57
C MET A 200 -3.99 -3.19 8.73
N LEU A 201 -2.88 -2.81 9.37
CA LEU A 201 -1.58 -2.63 8.71
C LEU A 201 -1.03 -3.94 8.13
N GLU A 202 -1.25 -5.07 8.81
CA GLU A 202 -0.81 -6.38 8.32
C GLU A 202 -1.53 -6.76 7.01
N GLY A 203 -2.83 -6.46 6.90
CA GLY A 203 -3.58 -6.66 5.65
C GLY A 203 -3.07 -5.83 4.49
N THR A 204 -2.58 -4.62 4.77
CA THR A 204 -2.04 -3.72 3.74
C THR A 204 -0.76 -4.28 3.12
N ARG A 205 0.04 -5.02 3.89
CA ARG A 205 1.28 -5.65 3.42
C ARG A 205 1.09 -7.02 2.79
N SER A 206 -0.11 -7.59 2.93
CA SER A 206 -0.43 -8.87 2.31
C SER A 206 -0.53 -8.74 0.80
N VAL A 207 0.04 -9.71 0.07
CA VAL A 207 -0.02 -9.71 -1.38
C VAL A 207 -1.47 -9.98 -1.78
N PRO A 208 -2.10 -9.10 -2.58
CA PRO A 208 -3.46 -9.32 -3.05
C PRO A 208 -3.42 -10.39 -4.15
N VAL A 209 -3.34 -11.67 -3.75
CA VAL A 209 -3.54 -12.79 -4.65
C VAL A 209 -4.91 -13.36 -4.33
N ASP A 210 -5.94 -12.86 -5.03
CA ASP A 210 -7.21 -13.57 -5.10
C ASP A 210 -7.00 -14.75 -6.04
N LEU A 211 -6.57 -15.89 -5.47
CA LEU A 211 -6.64 -17.16 -6.17
C LEU A 211 -8.11 -17.61 -6.16
N ILE A 212 -8.56 -18.08 -7.33
CA ILE A 212 -9.89 -18.57 -7.68
C ILE A 212 -10.61 -19.11 -6.42
N CYS A 213 -11.48 -18.29 -5.84
CA CYS A 213 -12.43 -18.61 -4.76
C CYS A 213 -11.98 -18.61 -3.28
N ARG A 214 -10.82 -18.06 -2.88
CA ARG A 214 -10.56 -17.80 -1.44
C ARG A 214 -9.89 -16.45 -1.22
N SER A 215 -10.59 -15.55 -0.53
CA SER A 215 -9.96 -14.32 -0.04
C SER A 215 -8.85 -14.69 0.96
N PRO A 216 -7.68 -14.07 0.89
CA PRO A 216 -6.60 -14.39 1.81
C PRO A 216 -7.05 -14.07 3.25
N ARG A 217 -6.70 -14.95 4.21
CA ARG A 217 -7.03 -14.76 5.64
C ARG A 217 -6.59 -13.37 6.15
N SER A 218 -5.52 -12.82 5.61
CA SER A 218 -5.03 -11.47 5.90
C SER A 218 -6.00 -10.37 5.44
N ALA A 219 -6.64 -10.52 4.28
CA ALA A 219 -7.62 -9.54 3.79
C ALA A 219 -8.89 -9.55 4.65
N THR A 220 -9.40 -10.73 5.01
CA THR A 220 -10.56 -10.85 5.91
C THR A 220 -10.26 -10.38 7.33
N ALA A 221 -9.08 -10.69 7.87
CA ALA A 221 -8.63 -10.16 9.17
C ALA A 221 -8.54 -8.64 9.15
N SER A 222 -7.93 -8.05 8.13
CA SER A 222 -7.80 -6.59 8.01
C SER A 222 -9.13 -5.86 7.82
N GLY A 223 -10.10 -6.48 7.15
CA GLY A 223 -11.46 -5.95 7.05
C GLY A 223 -12.16 -5.91 8.41
N ARG A 224 -12.04 -6.97 9.22
CA ARG A 224 -12.58 -7.00 10.60
C ARG A 224 -11.90 -5.96 11.49
N SER A 225 -10.56 -5.88 11.45
CA SER A 225 -9.81 -4.90 12.22
C SER A 225 -10.16 -3.45 11.83
N SER A 226 -10.36 -3.17 10.55
CA SER A 226 -10.85 -1.86 10.07
C SER A 226 -12.25 -1.55 10.61
N ALA A 227 -13.17 -2.53 10.62
CA ALA A 227 -14.50 -2.36 11.19
C ALA A 227 -14.47 -2.12 12.71
N THR A 228 -13.63 -2.85 13.45
CA THR A 228 -13.44 -2.64 14.90
C THR A 228 -12.89 -1.25 15.19
N ALA A 229 -11.86 -0.80 14.46
CA ALA A 229 -11.30 0.54 14.63
C ALA A 229 -12.35 1.64 14.39
N ARG A 230 -13.20 1.50 13.35
CA ARG A 230 -14.29 2.45 13.10
C ARG A 230 -15.29 2.52 14.25
N ARG A 231 -15.73 1.37 14.77
CA ARG A 231 -16.68 1.32 15.89
C ARG A 231 -16.12 1.98 17.15
N LEU A 232 -14.85 1.75 17.46
CA LEU A 232 -14.19 2.36 18.62
C LEU A 232 -14.09 3.88 18.46
N LEU A 233 -13.78 4.36 17.26
CA LEU A 233 -13.72 5.80 16.97
C LEU A 233 -15.10 6.46 16.97
N GLU A 234 -16.12 5.80 16.42
CA GLU A 234 -17.50 6.30 16.47
C GLU A 234 -17.98 6.45 17.92
N ALA A 235 -17.69 5.47 18.78
CA ALA A 235 -18.06 5.49 20.19
C ALA A 235 -17.30 6.52 21.05
N THR A 236 -16.23 7.13 20.51
CA THR A 236 -15.41 8.13 21.23
C THR A 236 -15.62 9.55 20.74
N VAL A 237 -16.25 9.72 19.57
CA VAL A 237 -16.54 11.04 18.98
C VAL A 237 -18.01 11.46 19.21
N SER A 238 -18.90 10.52 19.54
CA SER A 238 -20.28 10.78 20.00
C SER A 238 -20.34 11.15 21.47
#